data_AF-A0A431KLD7-F1
#
_entry.id   AF-A0A431KLD7-F1
#
_cell.length_a   1.000
_cell.length_b   1.000
_cell.length_c   1.000
_cell.angle_alpha   90.00
_cell.angle_beta   90.00
_cell.angle_gamma   90.00
#
_symmetry.space_group_name_H-M   'P 1'
#
loop_
_entity.id
_entity.type
_entity.pdbx_description
1 polymer ?
#
loop_
_entity_poly.entity_id
_entity_poly.type
_entity_poly.pdbx_seq_one_letter_code
_entity_poly.pdbx_strand_id
1 'polypeptide(L)'
;MSVERRQLVLGAALVATLAATAWVATRPEDDTPAAAAPVRRSAAPASAPQAVAASAPQVGTREPWAEVKAEQLAAWQPPPPPPPPPAPPPAAPAPPPPPVAPPAPYQMIGRVVEGEGAKAVEVALLTGPNHAVSARPGDVIDGQWRVEQVNASGVRLTWLPGQLPQNIVFRPAP
;
A
#
# COMPACT_ATOMS: atom_id res chain seq x y z
N MET A 1 34.21 -43.16 15.58
CA MET A 1 33.32 -42.00 15.36
C MET A 1 31.91 -42.42 15.75
N SER A 2 31.57 -42.22 17.02
CA SER A 2 30.27 -42.62 17.57
C SER A 2 29.25 -41.54 17.21
N VAL A 3 28.31 -41.84 16.32
CA VAL A 3 27.18 -40.94 16.06
C VAL A 3 26.33 -40.88 17.33
N GLU A 4 26.12 -39.70 17.90
CA GLU A 4 25.32 -39.57 19.11
C GLU A 4 23.86 -39.94 18.82
N ARG A 5 23.19 -40.64 19.76
CA ARG A 5 21.78 -41.06 19.63
C ARG A 5 20.86 -39.90 19.22
N ARG A 6 21.21 -38.68 19.63
CA ARG A 6 20.52 -37.43 19.25
C ARG A 6 20.62 -37.10 17.77
N GLN A 7 21.79 -37.32 17.14
CA GLN A 7 21.98 -37.11 15.70
C GLN A 7 21.19 -38.12 14.87
N LEU A 8 21.07 -39.37 15.35
CA LEU A 8 20.20 -40.37 14.72
C LEU A 8 18.71 -39.98 14.80
N VAL A 9 18.25 -39.48 15.95
CA VAL A 9 16.86 -39.01 16.11
C VAL A 9 16.56 -37.81 15.21
N LEU A 10 17.47 -36.83 15.16
CA LEU A 10 17.32 -35.66 14.29
C LEU A 10 17.37 -36.03 12.81
N GLY A 11 18.26 -36.95 12.42
CA GLY A 11 18.32 -37.45 11.05
C GLY A 11 17.04 -38.17 10.63
N ALA A 12 16.49 -39.04 11.49
CA ALA A 12 15.24 -39.73 11.22
C ALA A 12 14.04 -38.77 11.09
N ALA A 13 13.95 -37.77 11.97
CA ALA A 13 12.89 -36.76 11.90
C ALA A 13 12.97 -35.93 10.61
N LEU A 14 14.18 -35.56 10.17
CA LEU A 14 14.36 -34.81 8.93
C LEU A 14 13.91 -35.61 7.70
N VAL A 15 14.27 -36.89 7.63
CA VAL A 15 13.87 -37.77 6.53
C VAL A 15 12.35 -37.98 6.51
N ALA A 16 11.73 -38.14 7.68
CA ALA A 16 10.27 -38.29 7.79
C ALA A 16 9.52 -37.06 7.25
N THR A 17 9.98 -35.84 7.59
CA THR A 17 9.37 -34.61 7.10
C THR A 17 9.51 -34.48 5.58
N LEU A 18 10.70 -34.76 5.02
CA LEU A 18 10.92 -34.71 3.57
C LEU A 18 10.03 -35.71 2.82
N ALA A 19 9.85 -36.92 3.36
CA ALA A 19 8.97 -37.93 2.77
C ALA A 19 7.50 -37.48 2.78
N ALA A 20 7.03 -36.87 3.87
CA ALA A 20 5.67 -36.35 3.97
C ALA A 20 5.40 -35.23 2.95
N THR A 21 6.33 -34.30 2.78
CA THR A 21 6.20 -33.19 1.81
C THR A 21 6.18 -33.71 0.38
N ALA A 22 7.05 -34.67 0.05
CA ALA A 22 7.09 -35.30 -1.27
C ALA A 22 5.77 -36.02 -1.59
N TRP A 23 5.18 -36.69 -0.60
CA TRP A 23 3.90 -37.39 -0.78
C TRP A 23 2.73 -36.44 -1.07
N VAL A 24 2.65 -35.30 -0.36
CA VAL A 24 1.62 -34.28 -0.62
C VAL A 24 1.75 -33.70 -2.03
N ALA A 25 2.99 -33.43 -2.47
CA ALA A 25 3.24 -32.88 -3.81
C ALA A 25 2.83 -33.83 -4.95
N THR A 26 2.76 -35.14 -4.69
CA THR A 26 2.31 -36.13 -5.69
C THR A 26 0.79 -36.30 -5.78
N ARG A 27 0.00 -35.57 -4.98
CA ARG A 27 -1.46 -35.65 -5.07
C ARG A 27 -1.96 -34.79 -6.25
N PRO A 28 -2.76 -35.35 -7.17
CA PRO A 28 -3.40 -34.55 -8.21
C PRO A 28 -4.40 -33.57 -7.58
N GLU A 29 -4.37 -32.32 -8.03
CA GLU A 29 -5.33 -31.29 -7.63
C GLU A 29 -6.69 -31.60 -8.29
N ASP A 30 -7.68 -31.97 -7.47
CA ASP A 30 -9.05 -32.22 -7.95
C ASP A 30 -9.76 -30.90 -8.32
N ASP A 31 -10.06 -30.80 -9.62
CA ASP A 31 -11.14 -30.10 -10.31
C ASP A 31 -11.54 -28.65 -9.95
N THR A 32 -11.13 -27.76 -10.87
CA THR A 32 -11.79 -26.49 -11.25
C THR A 32 -13.26 -26.69 -11.67
N PRO A 33 -14.16 -25.68 -11.60
CA PRO A 33 -14.53 -24.99 -12.86
C PRO A 33 -14.87 -23.49 -12.66
N ALA A 34 -14.39 -22.58 -13.50
CA ALA A 34 -14.75 -22.26 -14.90
C ALA A 34 -15.95 -21.29 -15.06
N ALA A 35 -15.74 -20.30 -15.93
CA ALA A 35 -16.50 -19.08 -16.14
C ALA A 35 -17.92 -19.26 -16.71
N ALA A 36 -18.79 -18.27 -16.49
CA ALA A 36 -20.07 -18.14 -17.19
C ALA A 36 -20.36 -16.68 -17.58
N ALA A 37 -20.65 -16.45 -18.86
CA ALA A 37 -21.20 -15.20 -19.40
C ALA A 37 -22.44 -15.51 -20.25
N PRO A 38 -23.57 -14.76 -20.14
CA PRO A 38 -24.73 -14.99 -20.99
C PRO A 38 -24.94 -13.92 -22.10
N VAL A 39 -25.48 -14.41 -23.22
CA VAL A 39 -25.69 -13.80 -24.55
C VAL A 39 -27.08 -13.14 -24.67
N ARG A 40 -27.21 -12.07 -25.49
CA ARG A 40 -28.50 -11.44 -25.88
C ARG A 40 -29.08 -12.08 -27.15
N ARG A 41 -30.42 -12.14 -27.23
CA ARG A 41 -31.18 -12.66 -28.39
C ARG A 41 -31.94 -11.52 -29.07
N SER A 42 -31.91 -11.46 -30.40
CA SER A 42 -32.69 -10.53 -31.23
C SER A 42 -33.78 -11.28 -32.00
N ALA A 43 -34.94 -10.66 -32.21
CA ALA A 43 -36.07 -11.25 -32.93
C ALA A 43 -36.44 -10.40 -34.16
N ALA A 44 -36.72 -11.07 -35.29
CA ALA A 44 -37.15 -10.48 -36.55
C ALA A 44 -38.69 -10.60 -36.72
N PRO A 45 -39.36 -9.67 -37.44
CA PRO A 45 -40.82 -9.61 -37.52
C PRO A 45 -41.41 -10.53 -38.60
N ALA A 46 -42.64 -11.02 -38.36
CA ALA A 46 -43.44 -11.79 -39.31
C ALA A 46 -44.50 -10.91 -40.00
N SER A 47 -44.70 -11.11 -41.30
CA SER A 47 -45.65 -10.38 -42.16
C SER A 47 -47.11 -10.86 -42.00
N ALA A 48 -48.07 -9.93 -42.02
CA ALA A 48 -49.52 -10.19 -42.06
C ALA A 48 -50.10 -9.93 -43.48
N PRO A 49 -51.24 -10.56 -43.86
CA PRO A 49 -51.75 -10.59 -45.23
C PRO A 49 -52.61 -9.36 -45.61
N GLN A 50 -52.72 -9.10 -46.92
CA GLN A 50 -53.44 -7.97 -47.52
C GLN A 50 -54.96 -8.03 -47.30
N ALA A 51 -55.54 -6.93 -46.81
CA ALA A 51 -56.98 -6.70 -46.75
C ALA A 51 -57.46 -5.92 -47.98
N VAL A 52 -58.57 -6.37 -48.57
CA VAL A 52 -59.25 -5.75 -49.72
C VAL A 52 -59.92 -4.44 -49.30
N ALA A 53 -59.64 -3.35 -50.02
CA ALA A 53 -60.16 -2.02 -49.73
C ALA A 53 -61.59 -1.83 -50.29
N ALA A 54 -62.54 -1.51 -49.43
CA ALA A 54 -63.83 -0.93 -49.81
C ALA A 54 -63.71 0.60 -49.82
N SER A 55 -64.12 1.25 -50.92
CA SER A 55 -64.04 2.70 -51.08
C SER A 55 -65.05 3.43 -50.18
N ALA A 56 -64.53 4.20 -49.22
CA ALA A 56 -65.29 5.15 -48.41
C ALA A 56 -65.42 6.51 -49.13
N PRO A 57 -66.48 7.30 -48.88
CA PRO A 57 -66.65 8.62 -49.48
C PRO A 57 -65.53 9.57 -49.05
N GLN A 58 -64.95 10.27 -50.04
CA GLN A 58 -63.83 11.18 -49.79
C GLN A 58 -64.31 12.43 -49.05
N VAL A 59 -63.93 12.51 -47.77
CA VAL A 59 -63.98 13.75 -46.99
C VAL A 59 -63.05 14.74 -47.67
N GLY A 60 -63.57 15.91 -48.06
CA GLY A 60 -62.78 16.98 -48.68
C GLY A 60 -61.54 17.28 -47.84
N THR A 61 -60.40 17.38 -48.51
CA THR A 61 -59.09 17.62 -47.90
C THR A 61 -59.14 18.91 -47.08
N ARG A 62 -59.07 18.79 -45.74
CA ARG A 62 -58.78 19.96 -44.90
C ARG A 62 -57.40 20.47 -45.28
N GLU A 63 -57.27 21.76 -45.55
CA GLU A 63 -55.95 22.37 -45.66
C GLU A 63 -55.19 22.13 -44.35
N PRO A 64 -53.94 21.65 -44.42
CA PRO A 64 -53.12 21.48 -43.24
C PRO A 64 -52.85 22.85 -42.63
N TRP A 65 -52.93 22.94 -41.30
CA TRP A 65 -52.53 24.13 -40.59
C TRP A 65 -51.07 24.46 -40.91
N ALA A 66 -50.75 25.75 -41.06
CA ALA A 66 -49.39 26.17 -41.31
C ALA A 66 -48.48 25.72 -40.15
N GLU A 67 -47.37 25.06 -40.48
CA GLU A 67 -46.38 24.67 -39.48
C GLU A 67 -45.82 25.92 -38.79
N VAL A 68 -45.93 25.93 -37.46
CA VAL A 68 -45.39 27.00 -36.62
C VAL A 68 -43.88 26.84 -36.60
N LYS A 69 -43.19 27.88 -37.05
CA LYS A 69 -41.73 27.90 -37.17
C LYS A 69 -41.08 27.95 -35.78
N ALA A 70 -39.96 27.25 -35.60
CA ALA A 70 -39.30 27.15 -34.29
C ALA A 70 -38.91 28.52 -33.69
N GLU A 71 -38.65 29.52 -34.54
CA GLU A 71 -38.33 30.87 -34.13
C GLU A 71 -39.53 31.58 -33.49
N GLN A 72 -40.77 31.25 -33.90
CA GLN A 72 -41.99 31.81 -33.32
C GLN A 72 -42.24 31.29 -31.89
N LEU A 73 -41.68 30.14 -31.55
CA LEU A 73 -41.78 29.52 -30.24
C LEU A 73 -40.61 29.88 -29.31
N ALA A 74 -39.58 30.57 -29.81
CA ALA A 74 -38.38 30.91 -29.05
C ALA A 74 -38.67 31.78 -27.82
N ALA A 75 -39.70 32.64 -27.88
CA ALA A 75 -40.15 33.46 -26.75
C ALA A 75 -40.72 32.65 -25.57
N TRP A 76 -41.09 31.39 -25.80
CA TRP A 76 -41.64 30.47 -24.80
C TRP A 76 -40.63 29.39 -24.39
N GLN A 77 -39.40 29.46 -24.89
CA GLN A 77 -38.35 28.52 -24.49
C GLN A 77 -37.62 29.04 -23.25
N PRO A 78 -37.25 28.14 -22.33
CA PRO A 78 -36.42 28.51 -21.19
C PRO A 78 -35.07 29.06 -21.69
N PRO A 79 -34.47 30.03 -20.98
CA PRO A 79 -33.16 30.55 -21.35
C PRO A 79 -32.12 29.41 -21.33
N PRO A 80 -31.10 29.46 -22.19
CA PRO A 80 -30.07 28.44 -22.22
C PRO A 80 -29.34 28.39 -20.87
N PRO A 81 -28.92 27.18 -20.43
CA PRO A 81 -28.20 27.05 -19.17
C PRO A 81 -26.88 27.84 -19.21
N PRO A 82 -26.43 28.37 -18.06
CA PRO A 82 -25.16 29.06 -17.99
C PRO A 82 -24.01 28.12 -18.38
N PRO A 83 -22.92 28.65 -18.96
CA PRO A 83 -21.77 27.83 -19.29
C PRO A 83 -21.17 27.19 -18.03
N PRO A 84 -20.60 25.97 -18.14
CA PRO A 84 -19.96 25.32 -17.01
C PRO A 84 -18.77 26.14 -16.52
N PRO A 85 -18.48 26.12 -15.20
CA PRO A 85 -17.31 26.80 -14.66
C PRO A 85 -16.01 26.22 -15.25
N PRO A 86 -14.95 27.04 -15.37
CA PRO A 86 -13.65 26.57 -15.84
C PRO A 86 -13.11 25.47 -14.92
N ALA A 87 -12.43 24.49 -15.51
CA ALA A 87 -11.84 23.38 -14.76
C ALA A 87 -10.79 23.91 -13.77
N PRO A 88 -10.69 23.31 -12.56
CA PRO A 88 -9.65 23.69 -11.61
C PRO A 88 -8.27 23.39 -12.21
N PRO A 89 -7.25 24.22 -11.90
CA PRO A 89 -5.90 23.98 -12.35
C PRO A 89 -5.36 22.64 -11.82
N PRO A 90 -4.41 22.01 -12.53
CA PRO A 90 -3.78 20.78 -12.06
C PRO A 90 -3.16 20.98 -10.68
N ALA A 91 -3.43 20.05 -9.76
CA ALA A 91 -2.77 20.04 -8.46
C ALA A 91 -1.26 19.85 -8.65
N ALA A 92 -0.47 20.65 -7.93
CA ALA A 92 0.98 20.46 -7.89
C ALA A 92 1.31 19.06 -7.34
N PRO A 93 2.37 18.41 -7.84
CA PRO A 93 2.82 17.13 -7.29
C PRO A 93 3.17 17.27 -5.80
N ALA A 94 2.81 16.27 -5.00
CA ALA A 94 3.14 16.23 -3.59
C ALA A 94 4.66 16.24 -3.38
N PRO A 95 5.18 16.89 -2.33
CA PRO A 95 6.61 16.85 -2.01
C PRO A 95 7.07 15.42 -1.71
N PRO A 96 8.35 15.09 -1.98
CA PRO A 96 8.89 13.77 -1.66
C PRO A 96 8.79 13.50 -0.15
N PRO A 97 8.61 12.23 0.26
CA PRO A 97 8.56 11.87 1.66
C PRO A 97 9.89 12.23 2.35
N PRO A 98 9.85 12.66 3.62
CA PRO A 98 11.07 12.94 4.37
C PRO A 98 11.93 11.67 4.51
N PRO A 99 13.27 11.80 4.55
CA PRO A 99 14.14 10.67 4.83
C PRO A 99 13.79 10.07 6.18
N VAL A 100 13.65 8.75 6.25
CA VAL A 100 13.42 8.03 7.51
C VAL A 100 14.73 7.41 7.94
N ALA A 101 15.14 7.65 9.18
CA ALA A 101 16.32 7.01 9.74
C ALA A 101 16.08 5.50 9.90
N PRO A 102 17.07 4.66 9.59
CA PRO A 102 16.97 3.24 9.90
C PRO A 102 16.91 3.04 11.44
N PRO A 103 16.30 1.94 11.91
CA PRO A 103 16.39 1.58 13.32
C PRO A 103 17.87 1.36 13.68
N ALA A 104 18.34 2.01 14.74
CA ALA A 104 19.71 1.83 15.22
C ALA A 104 19.93 0.37 15.65
N PRO A 105 21.00 -0.29 15.19
CA PRO A 105 21.28 -1.69 15.51
C PRO A 105 21.90 -1.88 16.92
N TYR A 106 21.86 -0.84 17.75
CA TYR A 106 22.47 -0.83 19.08
C TYR A 106 21.41 -0.94 20.17
N GLN A 107 21.78 -1.54 21.28
CA GLN A 107 21.02 -1.53 22.51
C GLN A 107 21.90 -0.99 23.64
N MET A 108 21.36 -0.10 24.46
CA MET A 108 22.09 0.40 25.63
C MET A 108 21.99 -0.60 26.78
N ILE A 109 23.12 -1.12 27.25
CA ILE A 109 23.21 -2.08 28.38
C ILE A 109 23.56 -1.35 29.69
N GLY A 110 24.10 -0.14 29.60
CA GLY A 110 24.33 0.66 30.79
C GLY A 110 25.04 1.96 30.47
N ARG A 111 25.45 2.63 31.54
CA ARG A 111 26.29 3.82 31.47
C ARG A 111 27.33 3.77 32.58
N VAL A 112 28.48 4.35 32.31
CA VAL A 112 29.56 4.52 33.28
C VAL A 112 29.84 6.02 33.36
N VAL A 113 29.95 6.54 34.58
CA VAL A 113 30.38 7.92 34.80
C VAL A 113 31.88 7.89 35.01
N GLU A 114 32.63 8.48 34.09
CA GLU A 114 34.09 8.53 34.15
C GLU A 114 34.54 9.92 34.60
N GLY A 115 35.27 10.00 35.72
CA GLY A 115 35.72 11.26 36.32
C GLY A 115 34.94 11.66 37.59
N GLU A 116 35.36 12.76 38.21
CA GLU A 116 34.83 13.24 39.49
C GLU A 116 34.36 14.71 39.39
N GLY A 117 33.22 15.03 40.00
CA GLY A 117 32.65 16.38 40.01
C GLY A 117 32.27 16.91 38.62
N ALA A 118 32.64 18.16 38.31
CA ALA A 118 32.26 18.84 37.06
C ALA A 118 32.94 18.30 35.79
N LYS A 119 33.85 17.32 35.91
CA LYS A 119 34.51 16.65 34.77
C LYS A 119 33.98 15.23 34.54
N ALA A 120 32.92 14.84 35.25
CA ALA A 120 32.25 13.57 35.05
C ALA A 120 31.66 13.49 33.63
N VAL A 121 32.11 12.51 32.84
CA VAL A 121 31.61 12.22 31.50
C VAL A 121 30.75 10.97 31.55
N GLU A 122 29.52 11.05 31.06
CA GLU A 122 28.65 9.88 30.93
C GLU A 122 29.03 9.08 29.69
N VAL A 123 29.63 7.91 29.88
CA VAL A 123 29.96 6.95 28.83
C VAL A 123 28.80 5.97 28.68
N ALA A 124 28.19 5.89 27.50
CA ALA A 124 27.19 4.85 27.20
C ALA A 124 27.87 3.53 26.86
N LEU A 125 27.37 2.44 27.42
CA LEU A 125 27.73 1.08 27.04
C LEU A 125 26.66 0.53 26.09
N LEU A 126 27.02 0.40 24.82
CA LEU A 126 26.17 -0.05 23.73
C LEU A 126 26.59 -1.46 23.28
N THR A 127 25.62 -2.33 23.03
CA THR A 127 25.87 -3.60 22.31
C THR A 127 25.27 -3.50 20.93
N GLY A 128 26.11 -3.75 19.92
CA GLY A 128 25.69 -3.93 18.55
C GLY A 128 25.77 -5.40 18.14
N PRO A 129 25.44 -5.71 16.88
CA PRO A 129 25.46 -7.07 16.35
C PRO A 129 26.86 -7.71 16.32
N ASN A 130 27.91 -6.89 16.17
CA ASN A 130 29.28 -7.38 15.98
C ASN A 130 30.16 -7.23 17.22
N HIS A 131 29.90 -6.22 18.07
CA HIS A 131 30.73 -5.92 19.24
C HIS A 131 30.00 -4.99 20.22
N ALA A 132 30.52 -4.90 21.45
CA ALA A 132 30.13 -3.88 22.41
C ALA A 132 31.01 -2.62 22.24
N VAL A 133 30.41 -1.45 22.34
CA VAL A 133 31.03 -0.14 22.17
C VAL A 133 30.80 0.69 23.43
N SER A 134 31.86 1.25 23.98
CA SER A 134 31.79 2.35 24.94
C SER A 134 31.89 3.67 24.18
N ALA A 135 30.86 4.51 24.23
CA ALA A 135 30.83 5.77 23.49
C ALA A 135 30.50 6.95 24.40
N ARG A 136 31.27 8.03 24.27
CA ARG A 136 31.07 9.31 24.97
C ARG A 136 30.19 10.25 24.14
N PRO A 137 29.60 11.30 24.75
CA PRO A 137 28.92 12.34 24.00
C PRO A 137 29.89 12.98 22.99
N GLY A 138 29.51 12.97 21.71
CA GLY A 138 30.32 13.41 20.59
C GLY A 138 31.04 12.30 19.82
N ASP A 139 31.17 11.09 20.38
CA ASP A 139 31.84 9.98 19.69
C ASP A 139 31.02 9.48 18.49
N VAL A 140 31.74 9.00 17.47
CA VAL A 140 31.16 8.41 16.26
C VAL A 140 31.37 6.90 16.25
N ILE A 141 30.27 6.16 16.19
CA ILE A 141 30.20 4.70 16.16
C ILE A 141 30.03 4.25 14.69
N ASP A 142 30.91 3.35 14.25
CA ASP A 142 30.93 2.76 12.90
C ASP A 142 30.87 3.77 11.73
N GLY A 143 31.24 5.03 11.97
CA GLY A 143 31.17 6.10 10.96
C GLY A 143 29.74 6.48 10.52
N GLN A 144 28.71 5.89 11.13
CA GLN A 144 27.31 6.10 10.74
C GLN A 144 26.46 6.76 11.82
N TRP A 145 26.87 6.65 13.09
CA TRP A 145 26.10 7.13 14.23
C TRP A 145 26.97 8.00 15.11
N ARG A 146 26.50 9.19 15.46
CA ARG A 146 27.16 10.05 16.45
C ARG A 146 26.36 10.06 17.74
N VAL A 147 27.01 9.87 18.88
CA VAL A 147 26.38 10.06 20.19
C VAL A 147 26.20 11.55 20.44
N GLU A 148 24.97 11.99 20.67
CA GLU A 148 24.68 13.39 20.97
C GLU A 148 24.56 13.58 22.47
N GLN A 149 23.76 12.75 23.14
CA GLN A 149 23.58 12.81 24.59
C GLN A 149 23.47 11.40 25.18
N VAL A 150 24.11 11.20 26.32
CA VAL A 150 23.96 10.02 27.17
C VAL A 150 23.21 10.46 28.42
N ASN A 151 22.14 9.75 28.78
CA ASN A 151 21.31 10.05 29.93
C ASN A 151 21.01 8.77 30.72
N ALA A 152 20.40 8.94 31.89
CA ALA A 152 20.03 7.81 32.72
C ALA A 152 19.03 6.84 32.07
N SER A 153 18.11 7.38 31.27
CA SER A 153 17.00 6.65 30.65
C SER A 153 17.34 6.06 29.28
N GLY A 154 18.46 6.45 28.67
CA GLY A 154 18.75 6.14 27.28
C GLY A 154 19.90 6.95 26.69
N VAL A 155 20.20 6.69 25.42
CA VAL A 155 21.17 7.46 24.63
C VAL A 155 20.49 8.02 23.38
N ARG A 156 20.81 9.27 23.06
CA ARG A 156 20.41 9.92 21.83
C ARG A 156 21.56 9.86 20.83
N LEU A 157 21.30 9.22 19.71
CA LEU A 157 22.22 9.08 18.58
C LEU A 157 21.73 9.93 17.42
N THR A 158 22.64 10.34 16.55
CA THR A 158 22.35 11.01 15.29
C THR A 158 22.89 10.16 14.16
N TRP A 159 22.02 9.80 13.22
CA TRP A 159 22.43 9.11 12.00
C TRP A 159 23.10 10.12 11.06
N LEU A 160 24.39 9.94 10.79
CA LEU A 160 25.21 10.92 10.08
C LEU A 160 24.78 11.21 8.63
N PRO A 161 24.41 10.22 7.79
CA PRO A 161 24.05 10.47 6.39
C PRO A 161 22.84 11.41 6.20
N GLY A 162 21.88 11.39 7.12
CA GLY A 162 20.69 12.24 7.05
C GLY A 162 20.53 13.20 8.22
N GLN A 163 21.51 13.27 9.13
CA GLN A 163 21.45 14.04 10.39
C GLN A 163 20.16 13.81 11.20
N LEU A 164 19.61 12.60 11.15
CA LEU A 164 18.36 12.28 11.84
C LEU A 164 18.62 11.82 13.27
N PRO A 165 17.89 12.36 14.27
CA PRO A 165 18.01 11.90 15.64
C PRO A 165 17.33 10.54 15.84
N GLN A 166 17.92 9.69 16.66
CA GLN A 166 17.40 8.40 17.07
C GLN A 166 17.57 8.23 18.58
N ASN A 167 16.50 7.89 19.27
CA ASN A 167 16.53 7.69 20.72
C ASN A 167 16.52 6.19 21.04
N ILE A 168 17.54 5.73 21.77
CA ILE A 168 17.60 4.37 22.28
C ILE A 168 17.30 4.42 23.77
N VAL A 169 16.19 3.80 24.17
CA VAL A 169 15.84 3.62 25.57
C VAL A 169 16.68 2.52 26.21
N PHE A 170 17.05 2.74 27.47
CA PHE A 170 17.66 1.70 28.28
C PHE A 170 16.70 0.52 28.40
N ARG A 171 17.12 -0.67 27.95
CA ARG A 171 16.37 -1.91 28.17
C ARG A 171 17.28 -2.89 28.92
N PRO A 172 17.07 -3.09 30.24
CA PRO A 172 17.79 -4.13 30.96
C PRO A 172 17.46 -5.49 30.31
N ALA A 173 18.49 -6.29 30.05
CA ALA A 173 18.30 -7.67 29.61
C ALA A 173 17.56 -8.46 30.72
N PRO A 174 16.55 -9.27 30.39
CA PRO A 174 15.82 -10.10 31.37
C PRO A 174 16.68 -11.24 31.93
#